data_AF-A0A7X8GWI3-F1
#
_entry.id   AF-A0A7X8GWI3-F1
#
_cell.length_a   1.000
_cell.length_b   1.000
_cell.length_c   1.000
_cell.angle_alpha   90.00
_cell.angle_beta   90.00
_cell.angle_gamma   90.00
#
_symmetry.space_group_name_H-M   'P 1'
#
loop_
_entity.id
_entity.type
_entity.pdbx_description
1 polymer ?
#
loop_
_entity_poly.entity_id
_entity_poly.type
_entity_poly.pdbx_seq_one_letter_code
_entity_poly.pdbx_strand_id
1 'polypeptide(L)'
;NFKVNFEQSYVTTYELCVDRLNEGGFRISNLYFMRKAFIGYWFRGKELEYPSFLFDYHKKMIDNDVFEGYHYWLFKTFFPQEYNDWKKIFEKQLTKFENWFAQNKISVSDDKRMNTYYYMNRLEGVKK
;
A
#
# COMPACT_ATOMS: atom_id res chain seq x y z
N ASN A 1 -8.48 -27.36 -11.93
CA ASN A 1 -8.48 -25.90 -11.71
C ASN A 1 -7.62 -25.56 -10.51
N PHE A 2 -6.38 -25.11 -10.74
CA PHE A 2 -5.53 -24.57 -9.68
C PHE A 2 -6.05 -23.17 -9.32
N LYS A 3 -6.58 -22.99 -8.10
CA LYS A 3 -7.01 -21.68 -7.63
C LYS A 3 -5.84 -21.06 -6.86
N VAL A 4 -5.26 -20.01 -7.42
CA VAL A 4 -4.20 -19.24 -6.76
C VAL A 4 -4.80 -18.62 -5.49
N ASN A 5 -4.24 -18.90 -4.32
CA ASN A 5 -4.73 -18.34 -3.05
C ASN A 5 -4.28 -16.88 -2.87
N PHE A 6 -4.76 -16.23 -1.82
CA PHE A 6 -4.40 -14.84 -1.50
C PHE A 6 -2.89 -14.66 -1.36
N GLU A 7 -2.21 -15.55 -0.63
CA GLU A 7 -0.78 -15.46 -0.36
C GLU A 7 0.04 -15.53 -1.65
N GLN A 8 -0.23 -16.50 -2.51
CA GLN A 8 0.42 -16.64 -3.80
C GLN A 8 0.15 -15.42 -4.69
N SER A 9 -1.08 -14.88 -4.67
CA SER A 9 -1.41 -13.66 -5.42
C SER A 9 -0.66 -12.44 -4.89
N TYR A 10 -0.51 -12.34 -3.57
CA TYR A 10 0.24 -11.27 -2.90
C TYR A 10 1.74 -11.36 -3.24
N VAL A 11 2.35 -12.53 -3.04
CA VAL A 11 3.78 -12.78 -3.29
C VAL A 11 4.13 -12.51 -4.75
N THR A 12 3.37 -13.07 -5.69
CA THR A 12 3.64 -12.85 -7.13
C THR A 12 3.47 -11.39 -7.54
N THR A 13 2.51 -10.66 -6.96
CA THR A 13 2.38 -9.22 -7.22
C THR A 13 3.55 -8.44 -6.62
N TYR A 14 4.03 -8.84 -5.45
CA TYR A 14 5.18 -8.22 -4.80
C TYR A 14 6.48 -8.44 -5.59
N GLU A 15 6.71 -9.67 -6.08
CA GLU A 15 7.87 -10.02 -6.94
C GLU A 15 7.96 -9.12 -8.18
N LEU A 16 6.83 -8.73 -8.78
CA LEU A 16 6.80 -7.80 -9.92
C LEU A 16 7.23 -6.36 -9.58
N CYS A 17 7.38 -6.03 -8.30
CA CYS A 17 7.52 -4.64 -7.82
C CYS A 17 8.80 -4.39 -7.03
N VAL A 18 9.50 -5.44 -6.60
CA VAL A 18 10.57 -5.35 -5.60
C VAL A 18 11.91 -4.87 -6.15
N ASP A 19 12.09 -4.84 -7.48
CA ASP A 19 13.37 -4.51 -8.13
C ASP A 19 13.99 -3.20 -7.65
N ARG A 20 13.18 -2.16 -7.43
CA ARG A 20 13.68 -0.87 -6.92
C ARG A 20 14.27 -0.96 -5.52
N LEU A 21 13.79 -1.87 -4.67
CA LEU A 21 14.39 -2.12 -3.36
C LEU A 21 15.68 -2.93 -3.49
N ASN A 22 15.71 -3.90 -4.41
CA ASN A 22 16.87 -4.74 -4.65
C ASN A 22 18.05 -3.94 -5.21
N GLU A 23 17.81 -3.07 -6.18
CA GLU A 23 18.85 -2.30 -6.87
C GLU A 23 19.15 -0.97 -6.17
N GLY A 24 18.09 -0.31 -5.69
CA GLY A 24 18.20 1.04 -5.14
C GLY A 24 18.42 1.11 -3.63
N GLY A 25 18.36 -0.03 -2.93
CA GLY A 25 18.49 -0.12 -1.48
C GLY A 25 17.23 0.27 -0.70
N PHE A 26 17.32 0.14 0.63
CA PHE A 26 16.20 0.38 1.54
C PHE A 26 16.11 1.88 1.90
N ARG A 27 15.22 2.59 1.20
CA ARG A 27 14.95 4.04 1.36
C ARG A 27 13.48 4.36 1.05
N ILE A 28 12.96 5.47 1.58
CA ILE A 28 11.53 5.85 1.48
C ILE A 28 11.10 5.93 0.02
N SER A 29 11.87 6.60 -0.84
CA SER A 29 11.58 6.75 -2.26
C SER A 29 11.34 5.39 -2.93
N ASN A 30 12.21 4.41 -2.71
CA ASN A 30 12.06 3.08 -3.29
C ASN A 30 10.85 2.32 -2.70
N LEU A 31 10.60 2.45 -1.39
CA LEU A 31 9.41 1.88 -0.74
C LEU A 31 8.12 2.45 -1.35
N TYR A 32 8.07 3.76 -1.55
CA TYR A 32 6.97 4.45 -2.23
C TYR A 32 6.74 3.89 -3.63
N PHE A 33 7.78 3.80 -4.45
CA PHE A 33 7.64 3.34 -5.83
C PHE A 33 7.26 1.85 -5.90
N MET A 34 7.87 0.99 -5.09
CA MET A 34 7.49 -0.42 -4.99
C MET A 34 6.02 -0.54 -4.59
N ARG A 35 5.58 0.20 -3.56
CA ARG A 35 4.20 0.11 -3.09
C ARG A 35 3.19 0.68 -4.09
N LYS A 36 3.56 1.76 -4.80
CA LYS A 36 2.74 2.33 -5.87
C LYS A 36 2.57 1.34 -7.03
N ALA A 37 3.67 0.68 -7.43
CA ALA A 37 3.63 -0.38 -8.44
C ALA A 37 2.76 -1.57 -7.99
N PHE A 38 2.93 -2.03 -6.74
CA PHE A 38 2.13 -3.11 -6.17
C PHE A 38 0.63 -2.83 -6.28
N ILE A 39 0.18 -1.64 -5.85
CA ILE A 39 -1.22 -1.24 -5.97
C ILE A 39 -1.65 -1.19 -7.45
N GLY A 40 -0.80 -0.66 -8.33
CA GLY A 40 -1.07 -0.63 -9.77
C GLY A 40 -1.20 -2.01 -10.43
N TYR A 41 -0.49 -3.03 -9.94
CA TYR A 41 -0.66 -4.41 -10.41
C TYR A 41 -1.83 -5.13 -9.75
N TRP A 42 -2.09 -4.85 -8.47
CA TRP A 42 -3.19 -5.46 -7.72
C TRP A 42 -4.53 -5.10 -8.36
N PHE A 43 -4.74 -3.81 -8.67
CA PHE A 43 -5.97 -3.28 -9.27
C PHE A 43 -6.16 -3.59 -10.77
N ARG A 44 -5.47 -4.61 -11.29
CA ARG A 44 -5.69 -5.15 -12.65
C ARG A 44 -6.59 -6.38 -12.66
N GLY A 45 -7.33 -6.63 -11.57
CA GLY A 45 -8.29 -7.72 -11.42
C GLY A 45 -8.16 -8.51 -10.11
N LYS A 46 -7.05 -8.40 -9.37
CA LYS A 46 -6.88 -9.15 -8.10
C LYS A 46 -7.75 -8.58 -6.98
N GLU A 47 -8.10 -7.31 -7.04
CA GLU A 47 -9.02 -6.65 -6.13
C GLU A 47 -10.43 -7.26 -6.14
N LEU A 48 -10.85 -7.85 -7.27
CA LEU A 48 -12.16 -8.50 -7.39
C LEU A 48 -12.20 -9.81 -6.61
N GLU A 49 -11.08 -10.55 -6.59
CA GLU A 49 -10.96 -11.81 -5.87
C GLU A 49 -10.64 -11.60 -4.38
N TYR A 50 -9.80 -10.60 -4.11
CA TYR A 50 -9.21 -10.30 -2.82
C TYR A 50 -9.36 -8.81 -2.48
N PRO A 51 -10.59 -8.34 -2.22
CA PRO A 51 -10.82 -6.95 -1.85
C PRO A 51 -10.08 -6.60 -0.56
N SER A 52 -9.49 -5.41 -0.52
CA SER A 52 -8.68 -4.99 0.62
C SER A 52 -8.89 -3.52 0.84
N PHE A 53 -9.57 -3.19 1.94
CA PHE A 53 -9.83 -1.82 2.33
C PHE A 53 -8.54 -0.98 2.44
N LEU A 54 -7.43 -1.59 2.87
CA LEU A 54 -6.14 -0.91 2.89
C LEU A 54 -5.63 -0.61 1.47
N PHE A 55 -5.78 -1.55 0.54
CA PHE A 55 -5.34 -1.34 -0.84
C PHE A 55 -6.25 -0.35 -1.56
N ASP A 56 -7.55 -0.35 -1.26
CA ASP A 56 -8.50 0.67 -1.73
C ASP A 56 -8.10 2.06 -1.22
N TYR A 57 -7.74 2.17 0.06
CA TYR A 57 -7.26 3.43 0.63
C TYR A 57 -5.96 3.91 -0.02
N HIS A 58 -5.02 3.00 -0.27
CA HIS A 58 -3.80 3.31 -1.01
C HIS A 58 -4.09 3.75 -2.45
N LYS A 59 -5.00 3.08 -3.15
CA LYS A 59 -5.45 3.46 -4.48
C LYS A 59 -6.08 4.86 -4.48
N LYS A 60 -6.93 5.16 -3.51
CA LYS A 60 -7.52 6.50 -3.32
C LYS A 60 -6.44 7.57 -3.12
N MET A 61 -5.41 7.29 -2.32
CA MET A 61 -4.28 8.21 -2.14
C MET A 61 -3.46 8.41 -3.42
N ILE A 62 -3.29 7.36 -4.24
CA ILE A 62 -2.62 7.46 -5.55
C ILE A 62 -3.45 8.35 -6.49
N ASP A 63 -4.76 8.12 -6.56
CA ASP A 63 -5.67 8.86 -7.45
C ASP A 63 -5.80 10.36 -7.07
N ASN A 64 -5.59 10.69 -5.80
CA ASN A 64 -5.55 12.07 -5.31
C ASN A 64 -4.13 12.67 -5.32
N ASP A 65 -3.13 11.92 -5.77
CA ASP A 65 -1.74 12.35 -5.84
C ASP A 65 -1.23 12.86 -4.47
N VAL A 66 -1.46 12.05 -3.42
CA VAL A 66 -1.00 12.28 -2.03
C VAL A 66 -0.23 11.09 -1.46
N PHE A 67 -0.09 10.01 -2.24
CA PHE A 67 0.50 8.75 -1.78
C PHE A 67 2.00 8.84 -1.46
N GLU A 68 2.74 9.70 -2.15
CA GLU A 68 4.15 9.93 -1.87
C GLU A 68 4.33 10.63 -0.52
N GLY A 69 3.59 11.72 -0.29
CA GLY A 69 3.58 12.43 0.99
C GLY A 69 3.21 11.53 2.16
N TYR A 70 2.28 10.58 1.95
CA TYR A 70 1.97 9.54 2.94
C TYR A 70 3.19 8.66 3.30
N HIS A 71 3.97 8.20 2.32
CA HIS A 71 5.15 7.35 2.59
C HIS A 71 6.23 8.13 3.34
N TYR A 72 6.50 9.37 2.92
CA TYR A 72 7.45 10.24 3.60
C TYR A 72 7.02 10.57 5.03
N TRP A 73 5.73 10.86 5.24
CA TRP A 73 5.19 11.09 6.57
C TRP A 73 5.26 9.84 7.45
N LEU A 74 4.95 8.66 6.90
CA LEU A 74 4.94 7.39 7.63
C LEU A 74 6.34 6.97 8.08
N PHE A 75 7.34 7.14 7.23
CA PHE A 75 8.70 6.65 7.46
C PHE A 75 9.68 7.72 7.97
N LYS A 76 9.24 8.96 8.21
CA LYS A 76 10.10 10.09 8.63
C LYS A 76 10.99 9.80 9.84
N THR A 77 10.50 9.03 10.81
CA THR A 77 11.27 8.71 12.03
C THR A 77 12.39 7.70 11.75
N PHE A 78 12.20 6.83 10.76
CA PHE A 78 13.18 5.78 10.40
C PHE A 78 14.24 6.30 9.41
N PHE A 79 13.87 7.25 8.54
CA PHE A 79 14.79 7.86 7.57
C PHE A 79 14.74 9.40 7.65
N PRO A 80 15.19 9.98 8.79
CA PRO A 80 15.05 11.41 9.03
C PRO A 80 15.80 12.27 8.00
N GLN A 81 16.97 11.82 7.54
CA GLN A 81 17.75 12.54 6.54
C GLN A 81 17.03 12.61 5.19
N GLU A 82 16.60 11.46 4.65
CA GLU A 82 15.89 11.40 3.38
C GLU A 82 14.57 12.18 3.43
N TYR A 83 13.85 12.09 4.55
CA TYR A 83 12.64 12.88 4.77
C TYR A 83 12.91 14.39 4.75
N ASN A 84 13.93 14.85 5.48
CA ASN A 84 14.25 16.26 5.55
C ASN A 84 14.69 16.82 4.20
N ASP A 85 15.47 16.06 3.43
CA ASP A 85 15.91 16.49 2.10
C ASP A 85 14.76 16.52 1.09
N TRP A 86 13.89 15.50 1.12
CA TRP A 86 12.67 15.50 0.30
C TRP A 86 11.74 16.67 0.68
N LYS A 87 11.50 16.90 1.99
CA LYS A 87 10.61 17.96 2.47
C LYS A 87 11.03 19.36 1.99
N LYS A 88 12.34 19.65 1.94
CA LYS A 88 12.85 20.95 1.45
C LYS A 88 12.42 21.24 0.01
N ILE A 89 12.29 20.19 -0.81
CA ILE A 89 11.96 20.31 -2.24
C ILE A 89 10.45 20.18 -2.46
N PHE A 90 9.78 19.32 -1.69
CA PHE A 90 8.40 18.89 -1.91
C PHE A 90 7.43 19.30 -0.79
N GLU A 91 7.69 20.43 -0.13
CA GLU A 91 6.87 20.94 0.99
C GLU A 91 5.39 21.06 0.61
N LYS A 92 5.08 21.54 -0.60
CA LYS A 92 3.70 21.67 -1.09
C LYS A 92 2.99 20.32 -1.18
N GLN A 93 3.69 19.26 -1.60
CA GLN A 93 3.16 17.90 -1.67
C GLN A 93 2.89 17.35 -0.27
N LEU A 94 3.77 17.63 0.69
CA LEU A 94 3.56 17.26 2.09
C LEU A 94 2.29 17.94 2.64
N THR A 95 2.17 19.26 2.48
CA THR A 95 0.97 20.00 2.92
C THR A 95 -0.30 19.50 2.25
N LYS A 96 -0.25 19.20 0.95
CA LYS A 96 -1.39 18.60 0.22
C LYS A 96 -1.81 17.26 0.84
N PHE A 97 -0.84 16.39 1.14
CA PHE A 97 -1.09 15.14 1.82
C PHE A 97 -1.70 15.37 3.21
N GLU A 98 -1.14 16.26 4.03
CA GLU A 98 -1.62 16.52 5.40
C GLU A 98 -3.07 17.00 5.41
N ASN A 99 -3.41 17.94 4.52
CA ASN A 99 -4.76 18.45 4.36
C ASN A 99 -5.74 17.35 3.92
N TRP A 100 -5.34 16.54 2.92
CA TRP A 100 -6.16 15.43 2.44
C TRP A 100 -6.36 14.39 3.55
N PHE A 101 -5.29 14.03 4.26
CA PHE A 101 -5.30 13.01 5.31
C PHE A 101 -6.17 13.43 6.49
N ALA A 102 -6.14 14.70 6.88
CA ALA A 102 -6.99 15.22 7.95
C ALA A 102 -8.49 14.99 7.67
N GLN A 103 -8.91 15.08 6.40
CA GLN A 103 -10.29 14.92 5.94
C GLN A 103 -10.65 13.48 5.55
N ASN A 104 -9.64 12.64 5.25
CA ASN A 104 -9.82 11.30 4.69
C ASN A 104 -9.19 10.22 5.57
N LYS A 105 -9.12 10.41 6.89
CA LYS A 105 -8.51 9.42 7.80
C LYS A 105 -9.07 8.02 7.57
N ILE A 106 -8.17 7.04 7.54
CA ILE A 106 -8.58 5.64 7.47
C ILE A 106 -9.40 5.30 8.72
N SER A 107 -10.63 4.85 8.52
CA SER A 107 -11.51 4.35 9.59
C SER A 107 -11.39 2.84 9.61
N VAL A 108 -10.64 2.32 10.57
CA VAL A 108 -10.53 0.88 10.81
C VAL A 108 -11.66 0.51 11.77
N SER A 109 -12.83 0.23 11.21
CA SER A 109 -13.95 -0.38 11.93
C SER A 109 -13.88 -1.91 11.79
N ASP A 110 -14.48 -2.65 12.72
CA ASP A 110 -14.35 -4.12 12.79
C ASP A 110 -14.89 -4.86 11.55
N ASP A 111 -15.83 -4.24 10.83
CA ASP A 111 -16.37 -4.68 9.54
C ASP A 111 -15.40 -4.50 8.36
N LYS A 112 -14.32 -3.72 8.53
CA LYS A 112 -13.33 -3.39 7.48
C LYS A 112 -11.95 -4.00 7.73
N ARG A 113 -11.84 -4.94 8.69
CA ARG A 113 -10.59 -5.64 8.98
C ARG A 113 -10.09 -6.32 7.70
N MET A 114 -8.84 -6.02 7.32
CA MET A 114 -8.15 -6.67 6.22
C MET A 114 -7.84 -8.10 6.67
N ASN A 115 -8.78 -9.00 6.42
CA ASN A 115 -8.82 -10.25 7.15
C ASN A 115 -8.11 -11.30 6.29
N THR A 116 -6.78 -11.24 6.26
CA THR A 116 -5.92 -12.31 5.71
C THR A 116 -6.33 -13.66 6.31
N TYR A 117 -6.71 -13.66 7.59
CA TYR A 117 -7.33 -14.79 8.28
C TYR A 117 -8.68 -15.20 7.67
N TYR A 118 -9.57 -14.27 7.31
CA TYR A 118 -10.79 -14.59 6.56
C TYR A 118 -10.51 -15.20 5.18
N TYR A 119 -9.46 -14.76 4.47
CA TYR A 119 -9.07 -15.36 3.20
C TYR A 119 -8.49 -16.77 3.35
N MET A 120 -7.72 -17.01 4.42
CA MET A 120 -7.22 -18.35 4.75
C MET A 120 -8.36 -19.30 5.11
N ASN A 121 -9.33 -18.88 5.93
CA ASN A 121 -10.47 -19.72 6.33
C ASN A 121 -11.52 -19.94 5.22
N ARG A 122 -11.57 -19.09 4.18
CA ARG A 122 -12.47 -19.29 3.03
C ARG A 122 -12.03 -20.48 2.16
N LEU A 123 -10.76 -20.89 2.22
CA LEU A 123 -10.22 -22.03 1.49
C LEU A 123 -10.38 -23.36 2.24
N GLU A 124 -10.50 -23.31 3.57
CA GLU A 124 -10.65 -24.52 4.39
C GLU A 124 -12.09 -25.06 4.46
N GLY A 125 -13.06 -24.35 3.89
CA GLY A 125 -14.46 -24.80 3.87
C GLY A 125 -14.95 -25.08 5.29
N VAL A 126 -15.18 -24.02 6.07
CA VAL A 126 -15.74 -24.13 7.42
C VAL A 126 -17.08 -24.86 7.36
N LYS A 127 -17.02 -26.18 7.60
CA LYS A 127 -18.15 -26.97 8.08
C LYS A 127 -18.49 -26.42 9.46
N LYS A 128 -19.62 -25.72 9.54
CA LYS A 128 -20.33 -25.55 10.80
C LYS A 128 -20.90 -26.89 11.25
#